data_AF-A0A2D4M273-F1
#
_entry.id   AF-A0A2D4M273-F1
#
_cell.length_a   1.000
_cell.length_b   1.000
_cell.length_c   1.000
_cell.angle_alpha   90.00
_cell.angle_beta   90.00
_cell.angle_gamma   90.00
#
_symmetry.space_group_name_H-M   'P 1'
#
loop_
_entity.id
_entity.type
_entity.pdbx_description
1 polymer ?
#
loop_
_entity_poly.entity_id
_entity_poly.type
_entity_poly.pdbx_seq_one_letter_code
_entity_poly.pdbx_strand_id
1 'polypeptide(L)'
;VYYKMNNSGGLVIDGIISPEQREPRKPKVKVVTKSVPEIENLHVNSTFKEHFPQPAIVFDKASNQQILQECVHNDRSPVFSVSNEILSIYKYLNTPSFATGKLILNPLKEKGYQYSHTDTLVFHIGYGELLLMLYDQSYYLTDGNYFFIPPGK
;
A
#
# COMPACT_ATOMS: atom_id res chain seq x y z
N VAL A 1 -13.19 18.55 10.93
CA VAL A 1 -11.85 19.02 11.31
C VAL A 1 -11.16 19.46 10.03
N TYR A 2 -10.59 20.66 9.98
CA TYR A 2 -9.79 21.11 8.82
C TYR A 2 -8.30 20.98 9.16
N TYR A 3 -7.49 20.63 8.15
CA TYR A 3 -6.04 20.57 8.27
C TYR A 3 -5.41 21.65 7.39
N LYS A 4 -4.32 22.27 7.88
CA LYS A 4 -3.53 23.24 7.12
C LYS A 4 -2.03 23.03 7.36
N MET A 5 -1.21 23.51 6.44
CA MET A 5 0.24 23.56 6.61
C MET A 5 0.64 24.78 7.44
N ASN A 6 1.58 24.61 8.37
CA ASN A 6 2.31 25.75 8.93
C ASN A 6 3.45 26.19 8.01
N ASN A 7 4.08 27.32 8.34
CA ASN A 7 5.16 27.88 7.54
C ASN A 7 6.41 26.99 7.44
N SER A 8 6.54 25.96 8.29
CA SER A 8 7.62 24.96 8.23
C SER A 8 7.24 23.71 7.41
N GLY A 9 6.03 23.66 6.85
CA GLY A 9 5.56 22.52 6.06
C GLY A 9 5.05 21.33 6.88
N GLY A 10 4.78 21.52 8.17
CA GLY A 10 4.14 20.53 9.02
C GLY A 10 2.61 20.65 8.97
N LEU A 11 1.92 19.51 9.00
CA LEU A 11 0.47 19.42 9.06
C LEU A 11 -0.05 19.79 10.46
N VAL A 12 -0.99 20.75 10.54
CA VAL A 12 -1.61 21.18 11.79
C VAL A 12 -3.14 21.15 11.68
N ILE A 13 -3.80 20.81 12.78
CA ILE A 13 -5.25 20.83 12.91
C ILE A 13 -5.71 22.28 13.13
N ASP A 14 -6.58 22.79 12.26
CA ASP A 14 -7.18 24.11 12.37
C ASP A 14 -8.70 23.97 12.56
N GLY A 15 -9.14 24.15 13.80
CA GLY A 15 -10.55 24.19 14.16
C GLY A 15 -11.22 22.84 14.42
N ILE A 16 -12.04 22.82 15.48
CA ILE A 16 -12.99 21.76 15.79
C ILE A 16 -14.32 22.18 15.17
N ILE A 17 -14.87 21.36 14.26
CA ILE A 17 -16.20 21.59 13.70
C ILE A 17 -17.20 20.97 14.69
N SER A 18 -18.07 21.80 15.28
CA SER A 18 -19.21 21.29 16.07
C SER A 18 -20.09 20.42 15.17
N PRO A 19 -20.49 19.21 15.61
CA PRO A 19 -21.35 18.36 14.80
C PRO A 19 -22.68 19.07 14.53
N GLU A 20 -23.09 19.14 13.27
CA GLU A 20 -24.45 19.57 12.93
C GLU A 20 -25.46 18.60 13.56
N GLN A 21 -26.46 19.13 14.27
CA GLN A 21 -27.59 18.35 14.76
C GLN A 21 -28.35 17.76 13.56
N ARG A 22 -28.12 16.47 13.28
CA ARG A 22 -28.90 15.72 12.30
C ARG A 22 -30.10 15.08 12.99
N GLU A 23 -31.29 15.36 12.47
CA GLU A 23 -32.50 14.63 12.84
C GLU A 23 -32.35 13.12 12.51
N PRO A 24 -32.97 12.23 13.31
CA PRO A 24 -32.86 10.79 13.13
C PRO A 24 -33.54 10.35 11.82
N ARG A 25 -32.73 9.96 10.82
CA ARG A 25 -33.23 9.45 9.54
C ARG A 25 -33.62 7.97 9.67
N LYS A 26 -34.87 7.67 9.33
CA LYS A 26 -35.45 6.32 9.26
C LYS A 26 -34.62 5.37 8.35
N PRO A 27 -34.56 4.07 8.67
CA PRO A 27 -33.73 3.10 7.94
C PRO A 27 -34.23 2.92 6.50
N LYS A 28 -33.36 3.14 5.51
CA LYS A 28 -33.61 2.78 4.11
C LYS A 28 -32.96 1.45 3.77
N VAL A 29 -33.70 0.64 3.01
CA VAL A 29 -33.39 -0.72 2.56
C VAL A 29 -32.05 -0.79 1.83
N LYS A 30 -31.28 -1.85 2.12
CA LYS A 30 -29.98 -2.17 1.50
C LYS A 30 -30.14 -2.35 -0.01
N VAL A 31 -29.59 -1.44 -0.80
CA VAL A 31 -29.27 -1.69 -2.21
C VAL A 31 -27.86 -2.25 -2.24
N VAL A 32 -27.73 -3.49 -2.67
CA VAL A 32 -26.43 -4.12 -2.95
C VAL A 32 -25.86 -3.46 -4.19
N THR A 33 -24.98 -2.49 -4.00
CA THR A 33 -24.14 -1.97 -5.08
C THR A 33 -23.02 -2.97 -5.30
N LYS A 34 -23.04 -3.62 -6.47
CA LYS A 34 -21.92 -4.46 -6.92
C LYS A 34 -20.65 -3.59 -6.94
N SER A 35 -19.63 -3.98 -6.17
CA SER A 35 -18.33 -3.34 -6.19
C SER A 35 -17.69 -3.55 -7.57
N VAL A 36 -17.63 -2.47 -8.34
CA VAL A 36 -16.81 -2.40 -9.55
C VAL A 36 -15.34 -2.35 -9.11
N PRO A 37 -14.42 -3.14 -9.70
CA PRO A 37 -13.01 -3.03 -9.39
C PRO A 37 -12.51 -1.68 -9.88
N GLU A 38 -12.18 -0.76 -8.97
CA GLU A 38 -11.73 0.60 -9.24
C GLU A 38 -10.29 0.69 -9.81
N ILE A 39 -9.82 -0.38 -10.46
CA ILE A 39 -8.53 -0.43 -11.17
C ILE A 39 -8.70 0.03 -12.63
N GLU A 40 -9.93 0.09 -13.16
CA GLU A 40 -10.19 0.35 -14.58
C GLU A 40 -10.06 1.82 -15.02
N ASN A 41 -9.94 2.80 -14.10
CA ASN A 41 -9.97 4.23 -14.45
C ASN A 41 -8.67 5.00 -14.23
N LEU A 42 -7.57 4.34 -13.86
CA LEU A 42 -6.27 5.00 -13.87
C LEU A 42 -5.75 4.99 -15.32
N HIS A 43 -5.41 6.14 -15.89
CA HIS A 43 -4.65 6.21 -17.14
C HIS A 43 -3.23 5.68 -16.85
N VAL A 44 -3.07 4.36 -16.87
CA VAL A 44 -1.90 3.68 -16.28
C VAL A 44 -0.79 3.49 -17.31
N ASN A 45 0.37 4.12 -17.08
CA ASN A 45 1.62 3.63 -17.65
C ASN A 45 2.09 2.44 -16.80
N SER A 46 1.74 1.23 -17.24
CA SER A 46 2.17 -0.03 -16.61
C SER A 46 3.30 -0.65 -17.44
N THR A 47 4.34 -1.15 -16.78
CA THR A 47 5.39 -1.95 -17.41
C THR A 47 5.59 -3.22 -16.61
N PHE A 48 5.51 -4.36 -17.31
CA PHE A 48 5.78 -5.67 -16.76
C PHE A 48 7.00 -6.24 -17.46
N LYS A 49 7.98 -6.70 -16.68
CA LYS A 49 9.11 -7.48 -17.19
C LYS A 49 8.96 -8.90 -16.68
N GLU A 50 8.84 -9.87 -17.57
CA GLU A 50 8.98 -11.27 -17.20
C GLU A 50 10.42 -11.48 -16.71
N HIS A 51 10.56 -11.87 -15.45
CA HIS A 51 11.84 -12.21 -14.85
C HIS A 51 11.81 -13.68 -14.45
N PHE A 52 12.71 -14.46 -15.02
CA PHE A 52 12.91 -15.86 -14.68
C PHE A 52 14.17 -15.94 -13.80
N PRO A 53 14.03 -16.02 -12.47
CA PRO A 53 15.19 -16.13 -11.59
C PRO A 53 15.99 -17.38 -11.96
N GLN A 54 17.32 -17.22 -12.10
CA GLN A 54 18.19 -18.37 -12.26
C GLN A 54 18.35 -19.06 -10.90
N PRO A 55 18.03 -20.36 -10.79
CA PRO A 55 18.19 -21.07 -9.55
C PRO A 55 19.68 -21.24 -9.23
N ALA A 56 20.04 -21.10 -7.96
CA ALA A 56 21.38 -21.46 -7.48
C ALA A 56 21.44 -22.93 -7.09
N ILE A 57 22.62 -23.52 -7.25
CA ILE A 57 22.91 -24.85 -6.72
C ILE A 57 23.21 -24.69 -5.23
N VAL A 58 22.41 -25.34 -4.38
CA VAL A 58 22.56 -25.31 -2.93
C VAL A 58 22.64 -26.75 -2.42
N PHE A 59 23.49 -27.00 -1.43
CA PHE A 59 23.56 -28.32 -0.80
C PHE A 59 22.46 -28.44 0.26
N ASP A 60 21.54 -29.37 0.06
CA ASP A 60 20.52 -29.70 1.05
C ASP A 60 21.03 -30.77 2.01
N LYS A 61 21.09 -30.40 3.30
CA LYS A 61 21.56 -31.29 4.36
C LYS A 61 20.59 -32.46 4.61
N ALA A 62 19.29 -32.28 4.38
CA ALA A 62 18.30 -33.31 4.65
C ALA A 62 18.37 -34.46 3.63
N SER A 63 18.49 -34.13 2.35
CA SER A 63 18.65 -35.10 1.26
C SER A 63 20.11 -35.50 0.99
N ASN A 64 21.08 -34.77 1.54
CA ASN A 64 22.52 -34.95 1.29
C ASN A 64 22.87 -34.84 -0.21
N GLN A 65 22.16 -33.95 -0.93
CA GLN A 65 22.27 -33.74 -2.37
C GLN A 65 22.36 -32.25 -2.72
N GLN A 66 22.88 -31.96 -3.91
CA GLN A 66 22.78 -30.63 -4.50
C GLN A 66 21.40 -30.45 -5.13
N ILE A 67 20.67 -29.42 -4.70
CA ILE A 67 19.36 -29.05 -5.23
C ILE A 67 19.41 -27.68 -5.91
N LEU A 68 18.50 -27.47 -6.86
CA LEU A 68 18.30 -26.15 -7.47
C LEU A 68 17.30 -25.36 -6.61
N GLN A 69 17.76 -24.27 -6.03
CA GLN A 69 16.93 -23.36 -5.24
C GLN A 69 16.75 -22.05 -5.99
N GLU A 70 15.50 -21.62 -6.15
CA GLU A 70 15.19 -20.31 -6.71
C GLU A 70 15.79 -19.20 -5.83
N CYS A 71 16.62 -18.35 -6.44
CA CYS A 71 17.24 -17.22 -5.74
C CYS A 71 16.53 -15.92 -6.09
N VAL A 72 16.34 -15.08 -5.07
CA VAL A 72 15.89 -13.71 -5.27
C VAL A 72 17.07 -12.88 -5.77
N HIS A 73 16.97 -12.37 -6.99
CA HIS A 73 17.89 -11.36 -7.49
C HIS A 73 17.41 -9.97 -7.12
N ASN A 74 18.31 -9.18 -6.51
CA ASN A 74 18.09 -7.76 -6.30
C ASN A 74 18.55 -7.00 -7.55
N ASP A 75 17.85 -7.22 -8.66
CA ASP A 75 18.05 -6.37 -9.82
C ASP A 75 17.61 -4.95 -9.46
N ARG A 76 18.40 -3.94 -9.88
CA ARG A 76 18.07 -2.54 -9.59
C ARG A 76 16.75 -2.09 -10.25
N SER A 77 16.25 -2.87 -11.20
CA SER A 77 15.03 -2.58 -11.95
C SER A 77 13.82 -3.31 -11.34
N PRO A 78 12.66 -2.65 -11.24
CA PRO A 78 11.43 -3.31 -10.81
C PRO A 78 10.97 -4.34 -11.85
N VAL A 79 10.42 -5.46 -11.36
CA VAL A 79 9.74 -6.50 -12.18
C VAL A 79 8.39 -5.99 -12.67
N PHE A 80 7.73 -5.15 -11.86
CA PHE A 80 6.49 -4.46 -12.22
C PHE A 80 6.53 -3.02 -11.73
N SER A 81 6.09 -2.09 -12.56
CA SER A 81 5.92 -0.69 -12.16
C SER A 81 4.66 -0.08 -12.72
N VAL A 82 4.00 0.71 -11.89
CA VAL A 82 2.86 1.55 -12.26
C VAL A 82 3.08 2.95 -11.67
N SER A 83 2.75 3.98 -12.45
CA SER A 83 2.78 5.37 -11.96
C SER A 83 1.64 6.19 -12.56
N ASN A 84 1.09 7.08 -11.75
CA ASN A 84 0.10 8.10 -12.14
C ASN A 84 0.32 9.39 -11.31
N GLU A 85 -0.60 10.36 -11.38
CA GLU A 85 -0.46 11.62 -10.64
C GLU A 85 -0.66 11.49 -9.11
N ILE A 86 -1.23 10.39 -8.63
CA ILE A 86 -1.49 10.13 -7.20
C ILE A 86 -0.32 9.39 -6.57
N LEU A 87 0.12 8.30 -7.19
CA LEU A 87 1.11 7.40 -6.64
C LEU A 87 1.92 6.65 -7.71
N SER A 88 3.07 6.16 -7.28
CA SER A 88 3.91 5.22 -8.03
C SER A 88 4.15 3.96 -7.19
N ILE A 89 4.04 2.78 -7.80
CA ILE A 89 4.33 1.49 -7.18
C ILE A 89 5.40 0.79 -8.02
N TYR A 90 6.43 0.30 -7.35
CA TYR A 90 7.52 -0.46 -7.92
C TYR A 90 7.62 -1.78 -7.18
N LYS A 91 7.43 -2.89 -7.86
CA LYS A 91 7.58 -4.24 -7.29
C LYS A 91 8.91 -4.82 -7.71
N TYR A 92 9.76 -5.15 -6.75
CA TYR A 92 11.09 -5.71 -7.00
C TYR A 92 11.08 -7.23 -6.87
N LEU A 93 10.21 -7.78 -6.01
CA LEU A 93 10.02 -9.21 -5.85
C LEU A 93 8.54 -9.57 -5.91
N ASN A 94 8.24 -10.63 -6.64
CA ASN A 94 6.91 -11.19 -6.75
C ASN A 94 6.96 -12.72 -6.73
N THR A 95 6.61 -13.32 -5.59
CA THR A 95 6.44 -14.77 -5.45
C THR A 95 5.01 -15.07 -4.99
N PRO A 96 4.51 -16.31 -5.12
CA PRO A 96 3.16 -16.67 -4.68
C PRO A 96 2.89 -16.42 -3.19
N SER A 97 3.90 -16.49 -2.33
CA SER A 97 3.77 -16.34 -0.87
C SER A 97 4.25 -14.99 -0.34
N PHE A 98 5.05 -14.26 -1.11
CA PHE A 98 5.65 -13.00 -0.67
C PHE A 98 5.91 -12.04 -1.83
N ALA A 99 5.68 -10.77 -1.56
CA ALA A 99 5.92 -9.66 -2.48
C ALA A 99 6.55 -8.49 -1.72
N THR A 100 7.46 -7.77 -2.37
CA THR A 100 7.99 -6.52 -1.83
C THR A 100 8.24 -5.49 -2.92
N GLY A 101 8.18 -4.22 -2.50
CA GLY A 101 8.19 -3.09 -3.40
C GLY A 101 8.37 -1.76 -2.67
N LYS A 102 8.35 -0.70 -3.47
CA LYS A 102 8.31 0.69 -3.03
C LYS A 102 7.00 1.30 -3.48
N LEU A 103 6.32 1.97 -2.56
CA LEU A 103 5.19 2.84 -2.86
C LEU A 103 5.61 4.28 -2.61
N ILE A 104 5.30 5.16 -3.57
CA ILE A 104 5.48 6.60 -3.46
C ILE A 104 4.09 7.20 -3.58
N LEU A 105 3.63 7.84 -2.51
CA LEU A 105 2.45 8.70 -2.55
C LEU A 105 2.95 10.11 -2.87
N ASN A 106 2.44 10.71 -3.94
CA ASN A 106 2.86 12.06 -4.30
C ASN A 106 2.43 13.07 -3.22
N PRO A 107 3.13 14.20 -3.07
CA PRO A 107 2.80 15.19 -2.04
C PRO A 107 1.34 15.61 -2.09
N LEU A 108 0.70 15.64 -0.91
CA LEU A 108 -0.70 16.04 -0.73
C LEU A 108 -1.71 15.19 -1.51
N LYS A 109 -1.33 13.97 -1.92
CA LYS A 109 -2.23 13.00 -2.53
C LYS A 109 -2.70 11.99 -1.50
N GLU A 110 -3.88 11.45 -1.75
CA GLU A 110 -4.51 10.42 -0.92
C GLU A 110 -4.65 9.14 -1.72
N LYS A 111 -4.26 8.02 -1.12
CA LYS A 111 -4.62 6.71 -1.62
C LYS A 111 -5.97 6.32 -1.01
N GLY A 112 -6.98 6.09 -1.85
CA GLY A 112 -8.30 5.66 -1.40
C GLY A 112 -8.32 4.31 -0.68
N TYR A 113 -9.45 4.03 -0.03
CA TYR A 113 -9.68 2.82 0.76
C TYR A 113 -9.42 1.53 -0.02
N GLN A 114 -8.74 0.58 0.61
CA GLN A 114 -8.49 -0.74 0.04
C GLN A 114 -8.43 -1.78 1.14
N TYR A 115 -8.98 -2.97 0.85
CA TYR A 115 -8.89 -4.13 1.74
C TYR A 115 -7.62 -4.91 1.49
N SER A 116 -6.95 -5.34 2.56
CA SER A 116 -5.80 -6.24 2.52
C SER A 116 -6.14 -7.66 2.08
N HIS A 117 -7.44 -8.02 2.08
CA HIS A 117 -7.92 -9.35 1.75
C HIS A 117 -7.28 -10.42 2.65
N THR A 118 -6.48 -11.31 2.07
CA THR A 118 -5.80 -12.40 2.77
C THR A 118 -4.38 -12.05 3.19
N ASP A 119 -3.84 -10.93 2.72
CA ASP A 119 -2.43 -10.60 2.89
C ASP A 119 -2.23 -9.75 4.15
N THR A 120 -1.07 -9.93 4.79
CA THR A 120 -0.56 -8.95 5.75
C THR A 120 0.35 -7.99 5.01
N LEU A 121 0.03 -6.70 5.05
CA LEU A 121 0.85 -5.67 4.42
C LEU A 121 1.72 -5.01 5.48
N VAL A 122 3.03 -4.94 5.25
CA VAL A 122 3.98 -4.28 6.16
C VAL A 122 4.62 -3.11 5.43
N PHE A 123 4.60 -1.94 6.06
CA PHE A 123 5.14 -0.71 5.51
C PHE A 123 6.19 -0.11 6.44
N HIS A 124 7.24 0.42 5.84
CA HIS A 124 8.25 1.25 6.47
C HIS A 124 8.22 2.63 5.80
N ILE A 125 8.12 3.69 6.60
CA ILE A 125 8.17 5.06 6.09
C ILE A 125 9.62 5.47 5.90
N GLY A 126 10.09 5.37 4.66
CA GLY A 126 11.46 5.75 4.31
C GLY A 126 11.68 7.26 4.21
N TYR A 127 10.67 8.03 3.82
CA TYR A 127 10.74 9.49 3.69
C TYR A 127 9.34 10.12 3.67
N GLY A 128 9.17 11.21 4.42
CA GLY A 128 7.97 12.03 4.50
C GLY A 128 7.09 11.78 5.73
N GLU A 129 5.90 12.37 5.67
CA GLU A 129 4.88 12.27 6.71
C GLU A 129 3.62 11.64 6.11
N LEU A 130 2.96 10.76 6.86
CA LEU A 130 1.79 10.02 6.42
C LEU A 130 0.70 10.07 7.49
N LEU A 131 -0.50 10.48 7.08
CA LEU A 131 -1.70 10.26 7.87
C LEU A 131 -2.36 8.95 7.41
N LEU A 132 -2.20 7.89 8.19
CA LEU A 132 -2.80 6.58 7.94
C LEU A 132 -4.17 6.48 8.61
N MET A 133 -5.17 5.99 7.89
CA MET A 133 -6.45 5.59 8.46
C MET A 133 -6.57 4.06 8.45
N LEU A 134 -6.78 3.47 9.62
CA LEU A 134 -6.97 2.02 9.81
C LEU A 134 -8.16 1.80 10.75
N TYR A 135 -9.21 1.12 10.27
CA TYR A 135 -10.46 0.88 11.02
C TYR A 135 -11.03 2.15 11.69
N ASP A 136 -11.17 3.23 10.91
CA ASP A 136 -11.64 4.55 11.36
C ASP A 136 -10.77 5.25 12.41
N GLN A 137 -9.58 4.72 12.71
CA GLN A 137 -8.58 5.36 13.55
C GLN A 137 -7.48 5.98 12.70
N SER A 138 -7.10 7.21 13.06
CA SER A 138 -6.05 7.96 12.37
C SER A 138 -4.74 7.91 13.12
N TYR A 139 -3.66 7.66 12.40
CA TYR A 139 -2.30 7.57 12.90
C TYR A 139 -1.42 8.52 12.09
N TYR A 140 -0.74 9.43 12.78
CA TYR A 140 0.26 10.29 12.15
C TYR A 140 1.62 9.62 12.29
N LEU A 141 2.24 9.32 11.15
CA LEU A 141 3.47 8.55 11.06
C LEU A 141 4.53 9.34 10.27
N THR A 142 5.78 9.21 10.67
CA THR A 142 6.93 9.91 10.07
C THR A 142 8.05 8.93 9.73
N ASP A 143 9.14 9.46 9.18
CA ASP A 143 10.36 8.71 8.85
C ASP A 143 10.80 7.74 9.94
N GLY A 144 11.11 6.51 9.53
CA GLY A 144 11.54 5.42 10.40
C GLY A 144 10.41 4.70 11.13
N ASN A 145 9.16 5.18 11.04
CA ASN A 145 8.01 4.44 11.58
C ASN A 145 7.69 3.21 10.71
N TYR A 146 7.15 2.19 11.37
CA TYR A 146 6.63 0.99 10.74
C TYR A 146 5.16 0.81 11.11
N PHE A 147 4.37 0.30 10.18
CA PHE A 147 3.01 -0.14 10.45
C PHE A 147 2.68 -1.38 9.62
N PHE A 148 1.66 -2.12 10.05
CA PHE A 148 1.15 -3.23 9.26
C PHE A 148 -0.38 -3.22 9.22
N ILE A 149 -0.92 -3.75 8.13
CA ILE A 149 -2.35 -3.96 7.93
C ILE A 149 -2.56 -5.48 7.99
N PRO A 150 -3.29 -6.00 9.01
CA PRO A 150 -3.57 -7.42 9.09
C PRO A 150 -4.53 -7.85 7.97
N PRO A 151 -4.67 -9.16 7.70
CA PRO A 151 -5.69 -9.67 6.79
C PRO A 151 -7.09 -9.23 7.24
N GLY A 152 -7.91 -8.77 6.30
CA GLY A 152 -9.20 -8.16 6.61
C GLY A 152 -10.08 -7.99 5.38
N LYS A 153 -11.39 -8.13 5.62
CA LYS A 153 -12.46 -7.89 4.64
C LYS A 153 -13.16 -6.57 4.89
#